data_AF-A0AAD9X2S9-F1
#
_entry.id   AF-A0AAD9X2S9-F1
#
_cell.length_a   1.000
_cell.length_b   1.000
_cell.length_c   1.000
_cell.angle_alpha   90.00
_cell.angle_beta   90.00
_cell.angle_gamma   90.00
#
_symmetry.space_group_name_H-M   'P 1'
#
loop_
_entity.id
_entity.type
_entity.pdbx_description
1 polymer ?
#
loop_
_entity_poly.entity_id
_entity_poly.type
_entity_poly.pdbx_seq_one_letter_code
_entity_poly.pdbx_strand_id
1 'polypeptide(L)'
;MVDSGNNNFLVTQAKANYTPYGVDFGDGKPTGRYTNGRTEADFIAQMVSLPFPPPYLGLSDKENKTLRTRVNYGSGGCGILSSGKNFLGTCLPFYKQIDFFQTTIDNLKKRFKSKKRFAHYLSKSLLFIDIGNIDMSTDYDDVGSTIYRKYTVQQYAQIVAKEFSKSLERLYKLGARKFLVNNLGAMGCIPAQV
;
A
#
# COMPACT_ATOMS: atom_id res chain seq x y z
N MET A 1 -2.01 -8.31 1.95
CA MET A 1 -0.82 -7.46 2.10
C MET A 1 -0.11 -7.32 0.76
N VAL A 2 0.06 -6.09 0.29
CA VAL A 2 0.55 -5.79 -1.08
C VAL A 2 1.98 -5.25 -1.13
N ASP A 3 2.66 -5.05 0.00
CA ASP A 3 4.03 -4.55 0.02
C ASP A 3 4.96 -5.46 -0.79
N SER A 4 5.73 -4.85 -1.69
CA SER A 4 6.70 -5.53 -2.56
C SER A 4 8.16 -5.26 -2.15
N GLY A 5 8.39 -4.78 -0.92
CA GLY A 5 9.71 -4.51 -0.33
C GLY A 5 9.99 -3.06 0.02
N ASN A 6 8.99 -2.18 0.10
CA ASN A 6 9.20 -0.80 0.56
C ASN A 6 9.76 -0.77 1.99
N ASN A 7 9.29 -1.67 2.86
CA ASN A 7 9.76 -1.73 4.24
C ASN A 7 11.25 -2.08 4.38
N ASN A 8 11.89 -2.65 3.35
CA ASN A 8 13.33 -2.92 3.38
C ASN A 8 14.16 -1.63 3.47
N PHE A 9 13.57 -0.50 3.05
CA PHE A 9 14.18 0.83 3.07
C PHE A 9 13.79 1.65 4.31
N LEU A 10 13.06 1.05 5.25
CA LEU A 10 12.61 1.69 6.48
C LEU A 10 13.33 1.12 7.71
N VAL A 11 13.41 1.94 8.76
CA VAL A 11 13.88 1.50 10.08
C VAL A 11 12.71 0.82 10.79
N THR A 12 12.52 -0.46 10.48
CA THR A 12 11.41 -1.29 10.97
C THR A 12 11.79 -2.77 11.04
N GLN A 13 11.14 -3.50 11.93
CA GLN A 13 11.16 -4.96 12.05
C GLN A 13 10.10 -5.62 11.14
N ALA A 14 9.13 -4.85 10.63
CA ALA A 14 8.17 -5.33 9.64
C ALA A 14 8.86 -5.46 8.29
N LYS A 15 9.70 -6.48 8.10
CA LYS A 15 10.39 -6.77 6.83
C LYS A 15 10.11 -8.21 6.41
N ALA A 16 10.09 -8.44 5.10
CA ALA A 16 9.95 -9.76 4.49
C ALA A 16 11.16 -10.06 3.57
N ASN A 17 12.34 -9.66 4.01
CA ASN A 17 13.62 -9.82 3.30
C ASN A 17 14.47 -10.97 3.83
N TYR A 18 13.82 -12.00 4.37
CA TYR A 18 14.44 -13.23 4.86
C TYR A 18 13.56 -14.45 4.49
N THR A 19 14.14 -15.64 4.49
CA THR A 19 13.42 -16.91 4.24
C THR A 19 12.31 -17.13 5.29
N PRO A 20 11.10 -17.59 4.93
CA PRO A 20 10.71 -18.20 3.66
C PRO A 20 10.14 -17.24 2.61
N TYR A 21 10.09 -15.94 2.88
CA TYR A 21 9.52 -14.98 1.95
C TYR A 21 10.28 -15.01 0.61
N GLY A 22 9.57 -15.16 -0.51
CA GLY A 22 10.17 -15.23 -1.85
C GLY A 22 10.68 -16.60 -2.31
N VAL A 23 10.58 -17.68 -1.52
CA VAL A 23 11.07 -19.02 -1.91
C VAL A 23 10.46 -19.56 -3.21
N ASP A 24 9.20 -19.21 -3.51
CA ASP A 24 8.48 -19.58 -4.73
C ASP A 24 8.52 -18.46 -5.80
N PHE A 25 9.34 -17.42 -5.60
CA PHE A 25 9.42 -16.26 -6.48
C PHE A 25 10.72 -16.24 -7.29
N GLY A 26 10.64 -16.47 -8.60
CA GLY A 26 11.77 -16.27 -9.52
C GLY A 26 12.98 -17.14 -9.14
N ASP A 27 14.05 -16.52 -8.63
CA ASP A 27 15.28 -17.17 -8.20
C ASP A 27 15.25 -17.66 -6.75
N GLY A 28 14.08 -17.62 -6.09
CA GLY A 28 13.86 -18.12 -4.74
C GLY A 28 14.45 -17.23 -3.63
N LYS A 29 14.90 -16.01 -3.97
CA LYS A 29 15.49 -15.09 -2.99
C LYS A 29 14.43 -14.23 -2.29
N PRO A 30 14.71 -13.77 -1.05
CA PRO A 30 13.80 -12.86 -0.37
C PRO A 30 13.56 -11.57 -1.15
N THR A 31 12.27 -11.27 -1.36
CA THR A 31 11.83 -10.16 -2.22
C THR A 31 11.31 -8.95 -1.45
N GLY A 32 11.02 -9.09 -0.16
CA GLY A 32 10.25 -8.10 0.61
C GLY A 32 8.74 -8.24 0.48
N ARG A 33 8.24 -9.24 -0.28
CA ARG A 33 6.82 -9.61 -0.33
C ARG A 33 6.48 -10.52 0.84
N TYR A 34 5.37 -10.24 1.53
CA TYR A 34 4.89 -11.05 2.67
C TYR A 34 4.18 -12.33 2.20
N THR A 35 4.86 -13.12 1.38
CA THR A 35 4.41 -14.41 0.85
C THR A 35 5.64 -15.18 0.35
N ASN A 36 5.50 -16.48 0.17
CA ASN A 36 6.52 -17.29 -0.52
C ASN A 36 6.70 -16.84 -1.98
N GLY A 37 5.66 -16.30 -2.60
CA GLY A 37 5.65 -16.02 -4.04
C GLY A 37 5.15 -14.63 -4.37
N ARG A 38 4.09 -14.58 -5.17
CA ARG A 38 3.48 -13.36 -5.73
C ARG A 38 2.42 -12.80 -4.79
N THR A 39 2.37 -11.48 -4.67
CA THR A 39 1.28 -10.76 -4.01
C THR A 39 0.08 -10.62 -4.94
N GLU A 40 -1.08 -10.23 -4.42
CA GLU A 40 -2.26 -9.90 -5.23
C GLU A 40 -1.96 -8.82 -6.28
N ALA A 41 -1.16 -7.81 -5.92
CA ALA A 41 -0.74 -6.76 -6.84
C ALA A 41 0.08 -7.31 -8.02
N ASP A 42 0.87 -8.36 -7.79
CA ASP A 42 1.63 -9.03 -8.85
C ASP A 42 0.72 -9.84 -9.78
N PHE A 43 -0.27 -10.54 -9.24
CA PHE A 43 -1.26 -11.26 -10.05
C PHE A 43 -2.10 -10.29 -10.89
N ILE A 44 -2.55 -9.17 -10.31
CA ILE A 44 -3.25 -8.11 -11.06
C ILE A 44 -2.37 -7.58 -12.20
N ALA A 45 -1.07 -7.30 -11.93
CA ALA A 45 -0.14 -6.86 -12.96
C ALA A 45 -0.03 -7.88 -14.11
N GLN A 46 0.01 -9.18 -13.81
CA GLN A 46 0.04 -10.23 -14.84
C GLN A 46 -1.23 -10.27 -15.68
N MET A 47 -2.40 -10.16 -15.06
CA MET A 47 -3.68 -10.15 -15.78
C MET A 47 -3.78 -9.00 -16.79
N VAL A 48 -3.11 -7.87 -16.52
CA VAL A 48 -3.04 -6.72 -17.44
C VAL A 48 -1.74 -6.66 -18.25
N SER A 49 -0.98 -7.75 -18.30
CA SER A 49 0.27 -7.89 -19.06
C SER A 49 1.32 -6.82 -18.73
N LEU A 50 1.40 -6.42 -17.47
CA LEU A 50 2.44 -5.54 -16.94
C LEU A 50 3.50 -6.33 -16.16
N PRO A 51 4.77 -5.90 -16.18
CA PRO A 51 5.76 -6.38 -15.24
C PRO A 51 5.32 -6.10 -13.80
N PHE A 52 5.83 -6.89 -12.86
CA PHE A 52 5.56 -6.71 -11.44
C PHE A 52 5.92 -5.28 -10.97
N PRO A 53 5.09 -4.67 -10.12
CA PRO A 53 5.37 -3.35 -9.59
C PRO A 53 6.55 -3.45 -8.60
N PRO A 54 7.63 -2.67 -8.80
CA PRO A 54 8.72 -2.57 -7.84
C PRO A 54 8.30 -1.70 -6.65
N PRO A 55 8.96 -1.83 -5.49
CA PRO A 55 8.76 -0.93 -4.37
C PRO A 55 9.22 0.48 -4.74
N TYR A 56 8.39 1.49 -4.48
CA TYR A 56 8.70 2.90 -4.74
C TYR A 56 10.01 3.35 -4.10
N LEU A 57 10.27 2.96 -2.84
CA LEU A 57 11.49 3.33 -2.13
C LEU A 57 12.76 2.64 -2.67
N GLY A 58 12.59 1.56 -3.44
CA GLY A 58 13.70 0.85 -4.08
C GLY A 58 13.99 1.28 -5.51
N LEU A 59 13.27 2.27 -6.04
CA LEU A 59 13.51 2.80 -7.38
C LEU A 59 14.84 3.55 -7.44
N SER A 60 15.67 3.20 -8.41
CA SER A 60 16.86 4.00 -8.75
C SER A 60 16.45 5.38 -9.29
N ASP A 61 17.39 6.34 -9.27
CA ASP A 61 17.18 7.66 -9.89
C ASP A 61 16.77 7.57 -11.36
N LYS A 62 17.31 6.58 -12.08
CA LYS A 62 16.95 6.33 -13.48
C LYS A 62 15.51 5.85 -13.60
N GLU A 63 15.09 4.91 -12.77
CA GLU A 63 13.71 4.42 -12.78
C GLU A 63 12.72 5.50 -12.36
N ASN A 64 13.02 6.28 -11.31
CA ASN A 64 12.20 7.43 -10.91
C ASN A 64 11.95 8.44 -12.05
N LYS A 65 12.92 8.60 -12.97
CA LYS A 65 12.79 9.47 -14.14
C LYS A 65 12.10 8.80 -15.33
N THR A 66 12.27 7.50 -15.50
CA THR A 66 11.90 6.79 -16.74
C THR A 66 10.63 5.96 -16.63
N LEU A 67 10.33 5.43 -15.45
CA LEU A 67 9.18 4.58 -15.18
C LEU A 67 7.89 5.35 -15.44
N ARG A 68 6.97 4.74 -16.19
CA ARG A 68 5.69 5.35 -16.58
C ARG A 68 4.49 4.70 -15.91
N THR A 69 4.58 3.42 -15.62
CA THR A 69 3.50 2.59 -15.05
C THR A 69 4.05 1.77 -13.89
N ARG A 70 3.20 0.97 -13.24
CA ARG A 70 3.58 -0.11 -12.30
C ARG A 70 4.49 0.34 -11.15
N VAL A 71 3.95 1.04 -10.15
CA VAL A 71 4.69 1.39 -8.93
C VAL A 71 3.90 0.87 -7.72
N ASN A 72 4.61 0.26 -6.77
CA ASN A 72 4.03 -0.17 -5.50
C ASN A 72 4.38 0.82 -4.38
N TYR A 73 3.35 1.43 -3.78
CA TYR A 73 3.51 2.35 -2.65
C TYR A 73 3.16 1.72 -1.30
N GLY A 74 2.70 0.46 -1.31
CA GLY A 74 2.24 -0.26 -0.12
C GLY A 74 3.38 -0.51 0.87
N SER A 75 3.04 -0.53 2.15
CA SER A 75 3.96 -0.75 3.26
C SER A 75 3.27 -1.60 4.31
N GLY A 76 3.94 -2.67 4.75
CA GLY A 76 3.43 -3.50 5.84
C GLY A 76 3.46 -2.77 7.19
N GLY A 77 2.50 -3.08 8.06
CA GLY A 77 2.48 -2.59 9.44
C GLY A 77 1.83 -1.22 9.65
N CYS A 78 1.28 -0.61 8.60
CA CYS A 78 0.59 0.68 8.68
C CYS A 78 -0.85 0.61 8.18
N GLY A 79 -1.69 1.44 8.80
CA GLY A 79 -3.09 1.61 8.47
C GLY A 79 -3.41 2.85 7.64
N ILE A 80 -4.70 3.14 7.58
CA ILE A 80 -5.30 4.34 7.01
C ILE A 80 -5.03 5.52 7.94
N LEU A 81 -5.19 5.33 9.24
CA LEU A 81 -4.94 6.34 10.26
C LEU A 81 -3.43 6.49 10.51
N SER A 82 -3.01 7.72 10.79
CA SER A 82 -1.61 8.03 11.16
C SER A 82 -1.28 7.70 12.62
N SER A 83 -2.29 7.34 13.42
CA SER A 83 -2.21 7.16 14.86
C SER A 83 -1.83 5.74 15.31
N GLY A 84 -1.55 4.84 14.36
CA GLY A 84 -1.17 3.47 14.67
C GLY A 84 0.10 3.41 15.51
N LYS A 85 0.15 2.49 16.47
CA LYS A 85 1.35 2.27 17.27
C LYS A 85 2.39 1.61 16.37
N ASN A 86 3.51 2.29 16.11
CA ASN A 86 4.66 1.72 15.40
C ASN A 86 5.45 0.76 16.29
N PHE A 87 4.80 -0.29 16.80
CA PHE A 87 5.44 -1.34 17.60
C PHE A 87 6.65 -1.97 16.89
N LEU A 88 6.59 -2.02 15.55
CA LEU A 88 7.65 -2.58 14.72
C LEU A 88 8.62 -1.53 14.19
N GLY A 89 8.43 -0.23 14.46
CA GLY A 89 9.20 0.86 13.85
C GLY A 89 8.50 1.47 12.63
N THR A 90 9.20 2.23 11.80
CA THR A 90 8.62 3.07 10.75
C THR A 90 7.89 2.28 9.65
N CYS A 91 6.65 2.68 9.33
CA CYS A 91 5.91 2.24 8.14
C CYS A 91 5.33 3.44 7.38
N LEU A 92 4.64 3.20 6.26
CA LEU A 92 4.00 4.25 5.44
C LEU A 92 2.48 4.21 5.60
N PRO A 93 1.87 5.08 6.43
CA PRO A 93 0.41 5.20 6.50
C PRO A 93 -0.16 5.64 5.15
N PHE A 94 -1.45 5.41 4.91
CA PHE A 94 -2.03 5.59 3.58
C PHE A 94 -1.77 6.99 2.99
N TYR A 95 -1.84 8.05 3.80
CA TYR A 95 -1.56 9.40 3.34
C TYR A 95 -0.13 9.57 2.78
N LYS A 96 0.88 8.91 3.37
CA LYS A 96 2.26 8.91 2.87
C LYS A 96 2.39 8.16 1.55
N GLN A 97 1.68 7.06 1.40
CA GLN A 97 1.62 6.33 0.14
C GLN A 97 1.01 7.21 -0.97
N ILE A 98 -0.01 8.02 -0.65
CA ILE A 98 -0.60 9.00 -1.56
C ILE A 98 0.37 10.16 -1.85
N ASP A 99 1.20 10.60 -0.88
CA ASP A 99 2.25 11.61 -1.12
C ASP A 99 3.27 11.12 -2.17
N PHE A 100 3.65 9.85 -2.10
CA PHE A 100 4.55 9.22 -3.08
C PHE A 100 3.90 9.08 -4.46
N PHE A 101 2.62 8.71 -4.50
CA PHE A 101 1.84 8.74 -5.73
C PHE A 101 1.82 10.15 -6.33
N GLN A 102 1.57 11.18 -5.51
CA GLN A 102 1.57 12.58 -5.94
C GLN A 102 2.94 12.99 -6.55
N THR A 103 4.03 12.61 -5.90
CA THR A 103 5.38 12.88 -6.42
C THR A 103 5.62 12.17 -7.76
N THR A 104 5.15 10.93 -7.90
CA THR A 104 5.23 10.16 -9.15
C THR A 104 4.49 10.87 -10.27
N ILE A 105 3.24 11.31 -10.04
CA ILE A 105 2.45 11.99 -11.06
C ILE A 105 3.04 13.35 -11.43
N ASP A 106 3.60 14.10 -10.48
CA ASP A 106 4.21 15.40 -10.74
C ASP A 106 5.46 15.28 -11.61
N ASN A 107 6.26 14.22 -11.40
CA ASN A 107 7.39 13.89 -12.25
C ASN A 107 6.95 13.40 -13.64
N LEU A 108 5.91 12.56 -13.70
CA LEU A 108 5.38 12.06 -14.97
C LEU A 108 4.78 13.16 -15.83
N LYS A 109 4.04 14.09 -15.23
CA LYS A 109 3.35 15.19 -15.91
C LYS A 109 4.30 16.03 -16.76
N LYS A 110 5.53 16.25 -16.30
CA LYS A 110 6.61 16.97 -17.02
C LYS A 110 6.97 16.32 -18.36
N ARG A 111 6.64 15.03 -18.55
CA ARG A 111 6.96 14.24 -19.75
C ARG A 111 5.84 14.24 -20.80
N PHE A 112 4.75 14.97 -20.58
CA PHE A 112 3.62 15.04 -21.49
C PHE A 112 3.52 16.42 -22.13
N LYS A 113 3.26 16.45 -23.45
CA LYS A 113 3.14 17.69 -24.24
C LYS A 113 1.92 18.55 -23.87
N SER A 114 0.93 17.99 -23.18
CA SER A 114 -0.26 18.75 -22.75
C SER A 114 -0.93 18.14 -21.51
N LYS A 115 -1.60 19.00 -20.73
CA LYS A 115 -2.41 18.59 -19.57
C LYS A 115 -3.50 17.59 -19.95
N LYS A 116 -4.16 17.76 -21.11
CA LYS A 116 -5.20 16.86 -21.61
C LYS A 116 -4.67 15.44 -21.87
N ARG A 117 -3.50 15.31 -22.51
CA ARG A 117 -2.87 14.01 -22.76
C ARG A 117 -2.46 13.31 -21.47
N PHE A 118 -1.92 14.07 -20.52
CA PHE A 118 -1.58 13.53 -19.20
C PHE A 118 -2.82 13.05 -18.43
N ALA A 119 -3.88 13.85 -18.40
CA ALA A 119 -5.13 13.47 -17.75
C ALA A 119 -5.75 12.21 -18.36
N HIS A 120 -5.75 12.09 -19.70
CA HIS A 120 -6.21 10.88 -20.40
C HIS A 120 -5.32 9.65 -20.14
N TYR A 121 -4.02 9.85 -19.97
CA TYR A 121 -3.10 8.79 -19.60
C TYR A 121 -3.40 8.30 -18.17
N LEU A 122 -3.49 9.22 -17.21
CA LEU A 122 -3.70 8.89 -15.80
C LEU A 122 -5.08 8.28 -15.55
N SER A 123 -6.12 8.71 -16.27
CA SER A 123 -7.47 8.14 -16.12
C SER A 123 -7.57 6.66 -16.55
N LYS A 124 -6.58 6.18 -17.30
CA LYS A 124 -6.49 4.76 -17.68
C LYS A 124 -5.82 3.89 -16.62
N SER A 125 -5.04 4.48 -15.71
CA SER A 125 -4.36 3.76 -14.63
C SER A 125 -5.36 3.15 -13.64
N LEU A 126 -5.08 1.93 -13.21
CA LEU A 126 -5.78 1.25 -12.13
C LEU A 126 -5.00 1.45 -10.82
N LEU A 127 -5.68 1.96 -9.79
CA LEU A 127 -5.15 1.99 -8.42
C LEU A 127 -5.75 0.81 -7.66
N PHE A 128 -4.90 -0.15 -7.32
CA PHE A 128 -5.25 -1.26 -6.44
C PHE A 128 -4.92 -0.88 -4.99
N ILE A 129 -5.89 -1.03 -4.09
CA ILE A 129 -5.81 -0.59 -2.69
C ILE A 129 -6.21 -1.76 -1.78
N ASP A 130 -5.25 -2.21 -0.96
CA ASP A 130 -5.43 -3.17 0.13
C ASP A 130 -4.86 -2.54 1.41
N ILE A 131 -5.75 -1.97 2.24
CA ILE A 131 -5.39 -1.23 3.46
C ILE A 131 -6.57 -1.22 4.44
N GLY A 132 -6.30 -0.99 5.72
CA GLY A 132 -7.32 -0.98 6.79
C GLY A 132 -7.24 -2.16 7.76
N ASN A 133 -6.58 -3.26 7.34
CA ASN A 133 -6.41 -4.43 8.19
C ASN A 133 -5.66 -4.11 9.49
N ILE A 134 -4.62 -3.29 9.45
CA ILE A 134 -3.86 -2.89 10.63
C ILE A 134 -4.68 -2.02 11.58
N ASP A 135 -5.45 -1.06 11.06
CA ASP A 135 -6.32 -0.20 11.88
C ASP A 135 -7.31 -1.07 12.67
N MET A 136 -7.98 -1.99 11.97
CA MET A 136 -9.04 -2.79 12.58
C MET A 136 -8.52 -3.96 13.42
N SER A 137 -7.26 -4.38 13.26
CA SER A 137 -6.62 -5.43 14.07
C SER A 137 -5.69 -4.83 15.11
N THR A 138 -4.41 -4.69 14.77
CA THR A 138 -3.32 -4.36 15.71
C THR A 138 -3.57 -3.06 16.50
N ASP A 139 -4.23 -2.07 15.89
CA ASP A 139 -4.53 -0.81 16.56
C ASP A 139 -5.80 -0.88 17.43
N TYR A 140 -6.87 -1.53 16.95
CA TYR A 140 -8.13 -1.64 17.70
C TYR A 140 -8.11 -2.76 18.76
N ASP A 141 -7.66 -3.96 18.41
CA ASP A 141 -7.69 -5.17 19.25
C ASP A 141 -6.67 -5.13 20.41
N ASP A 142 -5.81 -4.10 20.47
CA ASP A 142 -5.04 -3.82 21.67
C ASP A 142 -5.99 -3.38 22.80
N VAL A 143 -6.44 -4.35 23.60
CA VAL A 143 -7.37 -4.20 24.73
C VAL A 143 -6.88 -3.16 25.76
N GLY A 144 -5.57 -2.93 25.82
CA GLY A 144 -4.96 -1.90 26.68
C GLY A 144 -5.00 -0.49 26.10
N SER A 145 -5.31 -0.33 24.82
CA SER A 145 -5.26 0.95 24.11
C SER A 145 -6.40 1.89 24.50
N THR A 146 -6.12 3.19 24.40
CA THR A 146 -7.14 4.23 24.54
C THR A 146 -8.22 4.11 23.47
N ILE A 147 -7.89 3.56 22.29
CA ILE A 147 -8.84 3.35 21.19
C ILE A 147 -9.90 2.34 21.62
N TYR A 148 -9.47 1.15 22.06
CA TYR A 148 -10.36 0.08 22.50
C TYR A 148 -11.28 0.53 23.65
N ARG A 149 -10.72 1.28 24.62
CA ARG A 149 -11.49 1.78 25.78
C ARG A 149 -12.49 2.88 25.43
N LYS A 150 -12.26 3.63 24.35
CA LYS A 150 -13.05 4.83 24.02
C LYS A 150 -14.13 4.56 22.97
N TYR A 151 -13.93 3.58 22.09
CA TYR A 151 -14.78 3.34 20.94
C TYR A 151 -15.21 1.88 20.84
N THR A 152 -16.49 1.65 20.51
CA THR A 152 -16.91 0.34 20.01
C THR A 152 -16.28 0.06 18.65
N VAL A 153 -16.23 -1.20 18.25
CA VAL A 153 -15.65 -1.59 16.95
C VAL A 153 -16.37 -0.90 15.79
N GLN A 154 -17.69 -0.73 15.88
CA GLN A 154 -18.48 -0.02 14.87
C GLN A 154 -18.14 1.47 14.82
N GLN A 155 -17.98 2.14 15.98
CA GLN A 155 -17.59 3.54 16.03
C GLN A 155 -16.19 3.76 15.45
N TYR A 156 -15.25 2.88 15.79
CA TYR A 156 -13.90 2.96 15.27
C TYR A 156 -13.84 2.68 13.76
N ALA A 157 -14.56 1.66 13.27
CA ALA A 157 -14.69 1.39 11.84
C ALA A 157 -15.24 2.60 11.07
N GLN A 158 -16.20 3.34 11.63
CA GLN A 158 -16.71 4.57 11.02
C GLN A 158 -15.65 5.68 10.95
N ILE A 159 -14.78 5.81 11.96
CA ILE A 159 -13.66 6.76 11.95
C ILE A 159 -12.67 6.39 10.83
N VAL A 160 -12.28 5.12 10.75
CA VAL A 160 -11.37 4.60 9.72
C VAL A 160 -11.98 4.80 8.32
N ALA A 161 -13.25 4.43 8.13
CA ALA A 161 -13.94 4.61 6.85
C ALA A 161 -14.05 6.09 6.44
N LYS A 162 -14.28 7.00 7.39
CA LYS A 162 -14.32 8.44 7.11
C LYS A 162 -12.96 8.96 6.65
N GLU A 163 -11.86 8.52 7.26
CA GLU A 163 -10.52 8.90 6.82
C GLU A 163 -10.13 8.26 5.48
N PHE A 164 -10.58 7.02 5.25
CA PHE A 164 -10.43 6.36 3.96
C PHE A 164 -11.14 7.11 2.83
N SER A 165 -12.37 7.56 3.07
CA SER A 165 -13.14 8.36 2.10
C SER A 165 -12.38 9.63 1.69
N LYS A 166 -11.80 10.36 2.65
CA LYS A 166 -10.98 11.54 2.34
C LYS A 166 -9.75 11.19 1.50
N SER A 167 -9.14 10.04 1.78
CA SER A 167 -7.98 9.54 1.03
C SER A 167 -8.35 9.20 -0.42
N LEU A 168 -9.51 8.57 -0.64
CA LEU A 168 -10.05 8.32 -1.99
C LEU A 168 -10.38 9.62 -2.72
N GLU A 169 -10.99 10.60 -2.05
CA GLU A 169 -11.23 11.94 -2.61
C GLU A 169 -9.92 12.61 -3.03
N ARG A 170 -8.87 12.50 -2.20
CA ARG A 170 -7.54 13.04 -2.53
C ARG A 170 -6.99 12.38 -3.79
N LEU A 171 -7.02 11.06 -3.90
CA LEU A 171 -6.59 10.33 -5.10
C LEU A 171 -7.39 10.75 -6.34
N TYR A 172 -8.71 10.93 -6.19
CA TYR A 172 -9.56 11.41 -7.28
C TYR A 172 -9.20 12.83 -7.72
N LYS A 173 -8.94 13.74 -6.77
CA LYS A 173 -8.45 15.11 -7.06
C LYS A 173 -7.09 15.11 -7.76
N LEU A 174 -6.23 14.14 -7.47
CA LEU A 174 -4.96 13.93 -8.17
C LEU A 174 -5.10 13.37 -9.60
N GLY A 175 -6.30 12.91 -9.99
CA GLY A 175 -6.61 12.48 -11.35
C GLY A 175 -6.82 10.97 -11.52
N ALA A 176 -6.76 10.18 -10.45
CA ALA A 176 -7.10 8.75 -10.50
C ALA A 176 -8.60 8.55 -10.79
N ARG A 177 -8.94 7.56 -11.62
CA ARG A 177 -10.32 7.31 -12.06
C ARG A 177 -10.78 5.86 -11.95
N LYS A 178 -9.85 4.90 -11.85
CA LYS A 178 -10.16 3.48 -11.68
C LYS A 178 -9.55 3.00 -10.38
N PHE A 179 -10.40 2.45 -9.53
CA PHE A 179 -10.03 1.95 -8.21
C PHE A 179 -10.48 0.50 -8.11
N LEU A 180 -9.58 -0.36 -7.66
CA LEU A 180 -9.91 -1.69 -7.15
C LEU A 180 -9.58 -1.66 -5.67
N VAL A 181 -10.60 -1.70 -4.82
CA VAL A 181 -10.47 -1.60 -3.37
C VAL A 181 -10.84 -2.94 -2.77
N ASN A 182 -9.89 -3.57 -2.09
CA ASN A 182 -10.17 -4.79 -1.34
C ASN A 182 -10.94 -4.47 -0.05
N ASN A 183 -11.78 -5.42 0.35
CA ASN A 183 -12.36 -5.44 1.67
C ASN A 183 -11.30 -5.86 2.71
N LEU A 184 -11.62 -5.61 3.98
CA LEU A 184 -10.84 -6.15 5.09
C LEU A 184 -10.85 -7.69 5.05
N GLY A 185 -9.73 -8.29 5.43
CA GLY A 185 -9.63 -9.73 5.60
C GLY A 185 -10.50 -10.23 6.76
N ALA A 186 -10.84 -11.51 6.74
CA ALA A 186 -11.51 -12.17 7.87
C ALA A 186 -10.54 -12.27 9.05
N MET A 187 -10.49 -11.24 9.88
CA MET A 187 -9.46 -11.10 10.93
C MET A 187 -9.48 -12.27 11.92
N GLY A 188 -10.66 -12.75 12.33
CA GLY A 188 -10.78 -13.95 13.18
C GLY A 188 -10.26 -15.27 12.58
N CYS A 189 -9.79 -15.28 11.33
CA CYS A 189 -9.13 -16.42 10.68
C CYS A 189 -7.60 -16.26 10.62
N ILE A 190 -7.03 -15.19 11.17
CA ILE A 190 -5.59 -14.96 11.19
C ILE A 190 -4.98 -15.81 12.31
N PRO A 191 -4.02 -16.73 12.05
CA PRO A 191 -3.45 -17.59 13.08
C PRO A 191 -2.85 -16.86 14.28
N ALA A 192 -2.36 -15.63 14.10
CA ALA A 192 -1.82 -14.81 15.19
C ALA A 192 -2.89 -14.21 16.11
N GLN A 193 -4.17 -14.34 15.77
CA GLN A 193 -5.32 -13.79 16.50
C GLN A 193 -6.22 -14.87 17.13
N VAL A 194 -5.84 -16.15 17.02
CA VAL A 194 -6.56 -17.32 17.58
C VAL A 194 -5.75 -18.05 18.63
#